data_AF-A1WK24-F1
#
_entry.id   AF-A1WK24-F1
#
_cell.length_a   1.000
_cell.length_b   1.000
_cell.length_c   1.000
_cell.angle_alpha   90.00
_cell.angle_beta   90.00
_cell.angle_gamma   90.00
#
_symmetry.space_group_name_H-M   'P 1'
#
loop_
_entity.id
_entity.type
_entity.pdbx_description
1 polymer ?
#
loop_
_entity_poly.entity_id
_entity_poly.type
_entity_poly.pdbx_seq_one_letter_code
_entity_poly.pdbx_strand_id
1 'polypeptide(L)'
;MTPTPSPCLRAALARRVATWACVLACVPLALMAIGSATVAMAADETPGYHDYFYFLGEMNKASTVVVIENGIVPPDLGKKIAPAVDRVIKNGDQPGAKRPSDDLQYEPLILAITGPDGSRVHSGRSRQDIFERTQFPLTQEQYQNSLTAQNMLASSKGLGGPQRAEVVRMPGVEKAKLAKDAAWLQQQRQKLAQAFANLDRIFYALGQ
;
A
#
# COMPACT_ATOMS: atom_id res chain seq x y z
N MET A 1 -56.78 3.42 14.97
CA MET A 1 -56.29 4.24 13.85
C MET A 1 -57.03 5.56 13.91
N THR A 2 -56.34 6.66 14.21
CA THR A 2 -56.94 7.99 14.45
C THR A 2 -56.44 8.99 13.40
N PRO A 3 -57.32 9.71 12.69
CA PRO A 3 -56.92 10.75 11.76
C PRO A 3 -56.73 12.10 12.48
N THR A 4 -55.65 12.81 12.19
CA THR A 4 -55.48 14.24 12.51
C THR A 4 -54.77 14.96 11.34
N PRO A 5 -55.23 16.15 10.92
CA PRO A 5 -54.67 16.88 9.79
C PRO A 5 -53.55 17.86 10.19
N SER A 6 -52.77 18.31 9.22
CA SER A 6 -51.79 19.39 9.37
C SER A 6 -52.46 20.75 9.58
N PRO A 7 -52.09 21.54 10.61
CA PRO A 7 -52.57 22.91 10.78
C PRO A 7 -51.71 23.93 10.01
N CYS A 8 -52.32 25.05 9.61
CA CYS A 8 -51.69 26.16 8.88
C CYS A 8 -51.53 27.42 9.75
N LEU A 9 -50.83 28.42 9.19
CA LEU A 9 -50.94 29.87 9.49
C LEU A 9 -50.41 30.41 10.84
N ARG A 10 -49.24 31.06 10.79
CA ARG A 10 -49.08 32.54 10.74
C ARG A 10 -47.60 32.87 10.42
N ALA A 11 -47.29 33.65 9.39
CA ALA A 11 -47.25 35.13 9.35
C ALA A 11 -46.13 35.72 10.24
N ALA A 12 -45.23 36.60 9.77
CA ALA A 12 -45.03 37.21 8.44
C ALA A 12 -43.51 37.44 8.21
N LEU A 13 -42.95 38.16 7.22
CA LEU A 13 -43.39 39.21 6.25
C LEU A 13 -42.53 39.02 4.95
N ALA A 14 -42.37 39.88 3.91
CA ALA A 14 -42.71 41.28 3.73
C ALA A 14 -42.99 41.78 2.28
N ARG A 15 -41.95 42.19 1.54
CA ARG A 15 -41.99 43.07 0.35
C ARG A 15 -40.84 42.67 -0.62
N ARG A 16 -41.04 42.45 -1.92
CA ARG A 16 -41.61 43.28 -3.03
C ARG A 16 -40.59 44.30 -3.61
N VAL A 17 -40.52 44.55 -4.93
CA VAL A 17 -40.96 43.79 -6.14
C VAL A 17 -40.39 44.48 -7.41
N ALA A 18 -40.47 43.80 -8.56
CA ALA A 18 -40.33 44.31 -9.93
C ALA A 18 -38.94 44.71 -10.48
N THR A 19 -38.66 44.13 -11.65
CA THR A 19 -37.82 44.65 -12.73
C THR A 19 -38.41 45.93 -13.34
N TRP A 20 -37.73 46.54 -14.32
CA TRP A 20 -38.18 46.80 -15.70
C TRP A 20 -37.06 47.59 -16.40
N ALA A 21 -36.88 47.42 -17.71
CA ALA A 21 -35.76 48.02 -18.45
C ALA A 21 -36.27 49.00 -19.52
N CYS A 22 -35.64 50.18 -19.63
CA CYS A 22 -35.50 50.86 -20.91
C CYS A 22 -34.44 51.98 -20.91
N VAL A 23 -33.80 52.11 -22.07
CA VAL A 23 -32.71 52.99 -22.52
C VAL A 23 -32.93 54.49 -22.26
N LEU A 24 -31.87 55.23 -21.87
CA LEU A 24 -31.68 56.66 -22.25
C LEU A 24 -30.24 57.21 -22.00
N ALA A 25 -29.49 57.40 -23.11
CA ALA A 25 -28.43 58.39 -23.46
C ALA A 25 -27.32 58.95 -22.49
N CYS A 26 -26.20 59.37 -23.12
CA CYS A 26 -25.12 60.31 -22.68
C CYS A 26 -24.08 59.83 -21.62
N VAL A 27 -22.86 59.34 -21.94
CA VAL A 27 -21.65 60.01 -22.53
C VAL A 27 -21.14 61.20 -21.69
N PRO A 28 -19.83 61.35 -21.32
CA PRO A 28 -18.64 60.47 -21.45
C PRO A 28 -17.71 60.35 -20.19
N LEU A 29 -16.53 59.74 -20.39
CA LEU A 29 -15.20 60.11 -19.84
C LEU A 29 -14.74 59.62 -18.43
N ALA A 30 -13.96 58.53 -18.41
CA ALA A 30 -12.80 58.36 -17.51
C ALA A 30 -11.83 57.31 -18.11
N LEU A 31 -10.51 57.53 -17.99
CA LEU A 31 -9.47 56.64 -18.53
C LEU A 31 -8.79 55.85 -17.40
N MET A 32 -8.85 54.51 -17.45
CA MET A 32 -7.89 53.66 -16.74
C MET A 32 -7.54 52.42 -17.55
N ALA A 33 -6.28 52.34 -17.99
CA ALA A 33 -5.69 51.11 -18.51
C ALA A 33 -5.17 50.27 -17.34
N ILE A 34 -5.86 49.17 -17.01
CA ILE A 34 -5.32 48.13 -16.14
C ILE A 34 -4.66 47.10 -17.04
N GLY A 35 -3.33 47.04 -17.00
CA GLY A 35 -2.57 46.06 -17.76
C GLY A 35 -2.88 44.65 -17.26
N SER A 36 -3.36 43.78 -18.14
CA SER A 36 -3.62 42.37 -17.85
C SER A 36 -2.31 41.60 -17.65
N ALA A 37 -1.72 41.74 -16.46
CA ALA A 37 -0.64 40.88 -15.99
C ALA A 37 -1.20 39.46 -15.82
N THR A 38 -1.12 38.66 -16.87
CA THR A 38 -1.41 37.23 -16.81
C THR A 38 -0.37 36.57 -15.91
N VAL A 39 -0.71 36.43 -14.63
CA VAL A 39 0.06 35.61 -13.69
C VAL A 39 0.03 34.19 -14.27
N ALA A 40 1.16 33.78 -14.85
CA ALA A 40 1.35 32.39 -15.22
C ALA A 40 1.22 31.57 -13.93
N MET A 41 0.23 30.68 -13.88
CA MET A 41 0.15 29.71 -12.79
C MET A 41 1.40 28.84 -12.91
N ALA A 42 2.31 28.96 -11.95
CA ALA A 42 3.41 28.02 -11.79
C ALA A 42 2.80 26.61 -11.67
N ALA A 43 3.50 25.61 -12.22
CA ALA A 43 3.06 24.23 -12.06
C ALA A 43 2.96 23.89 -10.57
N ASP A 44 1.92 23.15 -10.20
CA ASP A 44 1.65 22.78 -8.81
C ASP A 44 2.68 21.76 -8.31
N GLU A 45 3.81 22.25 -7.77
CA GLU A 45 4.80 21.43 -7.06
C GLU A 45 4.27 20.98 -5.68
N THR A 46 3.14 20.28 -5.69
CA THR A 46 2.96 19.20 -4.72
C THR A 46 4.10 18.18 -4.93
N PRO A 47 4.63 17.54 -3.87
CA PRO A 47 5.57 16.42 -4.00
C PRO A 47 4.87 15.20 -4.61
N GLY A 48 4.62 15.27 -5.91
CA GLY A 48 3.76 14.36 -6.66
C GLY A 48 4.27 12.94 -6.60
N TYR A 49 3.34 12.00 -6.38
CA TYR A 49 3.61 10.58 -6.52
C TYR A 49 4.24 10.30 -7.89
N HIS A 50 5.47 9.81 -7.90
CA HIS A 50 6.22 9.54 -9.12
C HIS A 50 5.45 8.59 -10.05
N ASP A 51 5.27 9.02 -11.31
CA ASP A 51 4.48 8.28 -12.28
C ASP A 51 5.27 7.10 -12.89
N TYR A 52 4.58 6.30 -13.71
CA TYR A 52 5.20 5.16 -14.40
C TYR A 52 6.41 5.59 -15.25
N PHE A 53 6.33 6.74 -15.93
CA PHE A 53 7.43 7.24 -16.77
C PHE A 53 8.65 7.65 -15.95
N TYR A 54 8.48 8.31 -14.79
CA TYR A 54 9.58 8.60 -13.88
C TYR A 54 10.33 7.32 -13.50
N PHE A 55 9.62 6.29 -13.02
CA PHE A 55 10.25 5.04 -12.61
C PHE A 55 10.88 4.27 -13.79
N LEU A 56 10.26 4.29 -14.98
CA LEU A 56 10.87 3.74 -16.19
C LEU A 56 12.18 4.48 -16.55
N GLY A 57 12.21 5.81 -16.39
CA GLY A 57 13.39 6.64 -16.56
C GLY A 57 14.52 6.28 -15.59
N GLU A 58 14.23 6.18 -14.29
CA GLU A 58 15.22 5.77 -13.28
C GLU A 58 15.70 4.32 -13.48
N MET A 59 14.79 3.39 -13.82
CA MET A 59 15.17 2.02 -14.20
C MET A 59 16.11 1.99 -15.40
N ASN A 60 15.87 2.82 -16.42
CA ASN A 60 16.70 2.83 -17.63
C ASN A 60 18.01 3.61 -17.45
N LYS A 61 18.08 4.58 -16.54
CA LYS A 61 19.36 5.12 -16.01
C LYS A 61 20.17 4.02 -15.31
N ALA A 62 19.56 3.30 -14.35
CA ALA A 62 20.21 2.24 -13.60
C ALA A 62 20.69 1.10 -14.52
N SER A 63 19.84 0.66 -15.46
CA SER A 63 20.18 -0.33 -16.49
C SER A 63 21.40 0.11 -17.31
N THR A 64 21.45 1.39 -17.71
CA THR A 64 22.57 1.97 -18.46
C THR A 64 23.87 1.92 -17.67
N VAL A 65 23.85 2.25 -16.37
CA VAL A 65 25.03 2.12 -15.49
C VAL A 65 25.47 0.66 -15.41
N VAL A 66 24.55 -0.26 -15.10
CA VAL A 66 24.84 -1.69 -14.93
C VAL A 66 25.44 -2.32 -16.19
N VAL A 67 24.95 -2.02 -17.39
CA VAL A 67 25.52 -2.60 -18.63
C VAL A 67 26.88 -2.01 -19.00
N ILE A 68 27.20 -0.78 -18.58
CA ILE A 68 28.52 -0.16 -18.79
C ILE A 68 29.53 -0.71 -17.77
N GLU A 69 29.18 -0.76 -16.48
CA GLU A 69 30.07 -1.21 -15.41
C GLU A 69 30.44 -2.70 -15.56
N ASN A 70 29.50 -3.54 -16.01
CA ASN A 70 29.76 -4.94 -16.33
C ASN A 70 30.41 -5.17 -17.71
N GLY A 71 30.76 -4.11 -18.44
CA GLY A 71 31.47 -4.19 -19.73
C GLY A 71 30.66 -4.73 -20.92
N ILE A 72 29.34 -4.94 -20.75
CA ILE A 72 28.41 -5.38 -21.81
C ILE A 72 28.28 -4.28 -22.88
N VAL A 73 28.27 -3.01 -22.44
CA VAL A 73 28.35 -1.82 -23.29
C VAL A 73 29.74 -1.19 -23.12
N PRO A 74 30.55 -1.08 -24.19
CA PRO A 74 31.85 -0.42 -24.11
C PRO A 74 31.72 1.04 -23.60
N PRO A 75 32.65 1.54 -22.76
CA PRO A 75 32.52 2.87 -22.15
C PRO A 75 32.31 4.02 -23.15
N ASP A 76 32.94 3.97 -24.32
CA ASP A 76 32.76 5.00 -25.38
C ASP A 76 31.39 4.97 -26.05
N LEU A 77 30.67 3.85 -25.96
CA LEU A 77 29.28 3.75 -26.35
C LEU A 77 28.35 4.19 -25.22
N GLY A 78 28.70 3.86 -23.97
CA GLY A 78 28.04 4.36 -22.76
C GLY A 78 27.98 5.90 -22.71
N LYS A 79 29.08 6.57 -23.10
CA LYS A 79 29.17 8.04 -23.26
C LYS A 79 28.15 8.63 -24.25
N LYS A 80 27.62 7.83 -25.19
CA LYS A 80 26.57 8.25 -26.14
C LYS A 80 25.16 7.91 -25.62
N ILE A 81 25.02 6.75 -24.98
CA ILE A 81 23.73 6.22 -24.52
C ILE A 81 23.22 6.98 -23.28
N ALA A 82 24.06 7.23 -22.26
CA ALA A 82 23.59 7.87 -21.03
C ALA A 82 23.00 9.29 -21.25
N PRO A 83 23.62 10.18 -22.07
CA PRO A 83 22.99 11.46 -22.43
C PRO A 83 21.71 11.33 -23.26
N ALA A 84 21.52 10.23 -24.00
CA ALA A 84 20.29 9.99 -24.73
C ALA A 84 19.14 9.59 -23.80
N VAL A 85 19.39 8.73 -22.81
CA VAL A 85 18.42 8.38 -21.75
C VAL A 85 17.98 9.63 -20.99
N ASP A 86 18.93 10.45 -20.54
CA ASP A 86 18.68 11.75 -19.90
C ASP A 86 17.84 12.68 -20.78
N ARG A 87 18.12 12.74 -22.09
CA ARG A 87 17.35 13.54 -23.05
C ARG A 87 15.94 13.01 -23.29
N VAL A 88 15.70 11.69 -23.31
CA VAL A 88 14.34 11.13 -23.41
C VAL A 88 13.51 11.50 -22.19
N ILE A 89 14.09 11.42 -20.99
CA ILE A 89 13.44 11.80 -19.74
C ILE A 89 13.08 13.29 -19.76
N LYS A 90 14.06 14.16 -20.01
CA LYS A 90 13.86 15.62 -20.11
C LYS A 90 12.88 16.04 -21.20
N ASN A 91 12.76 15.29 -22.30
CA ASN A 91 11.74 15.50 -23.32
C ASN A 91 10.34 15.11 -22.82
N GLY A 92 10.22 13.99 -22.08
CA GLY A 92 8.96 13.52 -21.48
C GLY A 92 8.47 14.38 -20.31
N ASP A 93 9.36 15.13 -19.67
CA ASP A 93 9.04 16.10 -18.61
C ASP A 93 8.58 17.47 -19.15
N GLN A 94 8.56 17.70 -20.47
CA GLN A 94 8.06 18.96 -21.03
C GLN A 94 6.52 19.04 -20.96
N PRO A 95 5.93 20.24 -20.76
CA PRO A 95 4.48 20.43 -20.75
C PRO A 95 3.82 19.92 -22.04
N GLY A 96 2.86 18.99 -21.90
CA GLY A 96 2.15 18.39 -23.03
C GLY A 96 2.94 17.30 -23.79
N ALA A 97 4.13 16.91 -23.33
CA ALA A 97 4.86 15.80 -23.92
C ALA A 97 4.12 14.46 -23.73
N LYS A 98 4.19 13.60 -24.74
CA LYS A 98 3.67 12.22 -24.63
C LYS A 98 4.66 11.37 -23.83
N ARG A 99 4.29 11.04 -22.58
CA ARG A 99 5.04 10.14 -21.69
C ARG A 99 4.70 8.67 -22.01
N PRO A 100 5.68 7.84 -22.47
CA PRO A 100 5.54 6.39 -22.60
C PRO A 100 4.92 5.69 -21.39
N SER A 101 3.96 4.80 -21.65
CA SER A 101 3.36 3.88 -20.67
C SER A 101 3.85 2.43 -20.81
N ASP A 102 4.87 2.21 -21.65
CA ASP A 102 5.39 0.90 -22.05
C ASP A 102 6.83 1.09 -22.57
N ASP A 103 7.70 0.13 -22.30
CA ASP A 103 9.06 0.06 -22.85
C ASP A 103 9.05 0.07 -24.39
N LEU A 104 8.03 -0.55 -25.04
CA LEU A 104 7.81 -0.49 -26.50
C LEU A 104 7.56 0.94 -27.02
N GLN A 105 7.08 1.85 -26.18
CA GLN A 105 6.88 3.26 -26.53
C GLN A 105 8.12 4.11 -26.20
N TYR A 106 9.03 3.58 -25.37
CA TYR A 106 10.21 4.26 -24.84
C TYR A 106 11.48 3.95 -25.64
N GLU A 107 11.73 2.68 -25.99
CA GLU A 107 12.88 2.26 -26.80
C GLU A 107 13.01 3.07 -28.11
N PRO A 108 11.94 3.30 -28.91
CA PRO A 108 12.03 4.12 -30.13
C PRO A 108 12.53 5.56 -29.90
N LEU A 109 12.32 6.12 -28.70
CA LEU A 109 12.78 7.47 -28.34
C LEU A 109 14.29 7.51 -28.07
N ILE A 110 14.85 6.44 -27.49
CA ILE A 110 16.30 6.28 -27.35
C ILE A 110 16.92 6.02 -28.73
N LEU A 111 16.36 5.07 -29.49
CA LEU A 111 16.88 4.70 -30.82
C LEU A 111 16.90 5.89 -31.80
N ALA A 112 15.94 6.81 -31.70
CA ALA A 112 15.92 8.05 -32.48
C ALA A 112 17.07 9.03 -32.15
N ILE A 113 17.76 8.85 -31.02
CA ILE A 113 18.89 9.69 -30.58
C ILE A 113 20.23 8.96 -30.75
N THR A 114 20.28 7.66 -30.46
CA THR A 114 21.53 6.86 -30.47
C THR A 114 21.76 6.05 -31.74
N GLY A 115 20.73 5.84 -32.56
CA GLY A 115 20.69 4.74 -33.52
C GLY A 115 20.56 3.37 -32.83
N PRO A 116 20.74 2.26 -33.59
CA PRO A 116 20.50 0.88 -33.12
C PRO A 116 21.21 0.48 -31.83
N ASP A 117 22.38 1.07 -31.56
CA ASP A 117 23.16 0.81 -30.35
C ASP A 117 22.43 1.15 -29.04
N GLY A 118 21.39 1.98 -29.09
CA GLY A 118 20.56 2.31 -27.92
C GLY A 118 19.88 1.08 -27.30
N SER A 119 19.50 0.09 -28.13
CA SER A 119 18.81 -1.13 -27.67
C SER A 119 19.66 -1.95 -26.68
N ARG A 120 20.99 -1.71 -26.64
CA ARG A 120 21.88 -2.37 -25.69
C ARG A 120 21.56 -2.07 -24.21
N VAL A 121 20.78 -1.04 -23.88
CA VAL A 121 20.30 -0.80 -22.49
C VAL A 121 19.36 -1.88 -21.97
N HIS A 122 18.75 -2.68 -22.86
CA HIS A 122 17.88 -3.82 -22.53
C HIS A 122 18.66 -5.16 -22.45
N SER A 123 19.99 -5.14 -22.62
CA SER A 123 20.83 -6.36 -22.55
C SER A 123 20.71 -7.04 -21.18
N GLY A 124 20.20 -8.27 -21.15
CA GLY A 124 19.98 -9.04 -19.92
C GLY A 124 18.67 -8.72 -19.18
N ARG A 125 17.75 -7.97 -19.81
CA ARG A 125 16.40 -7.68 -19.28
C ARG A 125 15.31 -8.26 -20.18
N SER A 126 14.12 -8.43 -19.61
CA SER A 126 12.90 -8.78 -20.33
C SER A 126 11.75 -7.92 -19.83
N ARG A 127 10.76 -7.64 -20.68
CA ARG A 127 9.64 -6.74 -20.32
C ARG A 127 8.92 -7.12 -19.04
N GLN A 128 8.90 -8.39 -18.63
CA GLN A 128 8.38 -8.82 -17.33
C GLN A 128 9.08 -8.13 -16.15
N ASP A 129 10.42 -8.02 -16.13
CA ASP A 129 11.13 -7.31 -15.04
C ASP A 129 10.83 -5.81 -15.01
N ILE A 130 10.48 -5.23 -16.16
CA ILE A 130 10.09 -3.83 -16.31
C ILE A 130 8.62 -3.59 -15.90
N PHE A 131 7.75 -4.58 -16.12
CA PHE A 131 6.30 -4.45 -15.93
C PHE A 131 5.76 -5.00 -14.61
N GLU A 132 6.44 -5.95 -13.96
CA GLU A 132 5.86 -6.70 -12.84
C GLU A 132 5.53 -5.87 -11.59
N ARG A 133 6.05 -4.64 -11.48
CA ARG A 133 5.40 -3.40 -11.00
C ARG A 133 6.45 -2.30 -10.85
N THR A 134 6.20 -1.09 -11.36
CA THR A 134 7.00 0.10 -11.02
C THR A 134 6.73 0.60 -9.59
N GLN A 135 5.58 0.25 -9.00
CA GLN A 135 5.25 0.53 -7.61
C GLN A 135 5.55 -0.68 -6.73
N PHE A 136 6.46 -0.55 -5.75
CA PHE A 136 6.73 -1.60 -4.78
C PHE A 136 5.42 -2.03 -4.07
N PRO A 137 5.13 -3.34 -3.93
CA PRO A 137 3.81 -3.81 -3.47
C PRO A 137 3.53 -3.57 -1.97
N LEU A 138 4.46 -2.94 -1.26
CA LEU A 138 4.34 -2.48 0.11
C LEU A 138 4.66 -0.97 0.16
N THR A 139 4.04 -0.22 1.05
CA THR A 139 4.57 1.11 1.41
C THR A 139 5.92 0.98 2.12
N GLN A 140 6.70 2.07 2.18
CA GLN A 140 7.94 2.08 2.96
C GLN A 140 7.70 1.68 4.42
N GLU A 141 6.61 2.12 5.03
CA GLU A 141 6.20 1.73 6.39
C GLU A 141 5.90 0.23 6.48
N GLN A 142 5.11 -0.33 5.54
CA GLN A 142 4.79 -1.76 5.50
C GLN A 142 6.04 -2.62 5.31
N TYR A 143 6.98 -2.17 4.47
CA TYR A 143 8.27 -2.82 4.30
C TYR A 143 9.09 -2.79 5.59
N GLN A 144 9.28 -1.62 6.21
CA GLN A 144 10.02 -1.50 7.48
C GLN A 144 9.37 -2.32 8.60
N ASN A 145 8.03 -2.30 8.72
CA ASN A 145 7.30 -3.15 9.65
C ASN A 145 7.52 -4.64 9.36
N SER A 146 7.58 -5.05 8.09
CA SER A 146 7.80 -6.47 7.73
C SER A 146 9.14 -7.02 8.23
N LEU A 147 10.16 -6.16 8.38
CA LEU A 147 11.48 -6.51 8.90
C LEU A 147 11.53 -6.60 10.44
N THR A 148 10.48 -6.18 11.16
CA THR A 148 10.48 -6.18 12.63
C THR A 148 10.28 -7.56 13.23
N ALA A 149 10.96 -7.85 14.34
CA ALA A 149 10.76 -9.09 15.10
C ALA A 149 9.32 -9.22 15.62
N GLN A 150 8.69 -8.09 15.97
CA GLN A 150 7.29 -8.00 16.37
C GLN A 150 6.36 -8.50 15.26
N ASN A 151 6.57 -8.07 14.00
CA ASN A 151 5.78 -8.52 12.87
C ASN A 151 6.06 -9.98 12.48
N MET A 152 7.31 -10.45 12.59
CA MET A 152 7.65 -11.87 12.38
C MET A 152 6.89 -12.78 13.38
N LEU A 153 6.76 -12.37 14.64
CA LEU A 153 5.96 -13.10 15.64
C LEU A 153 4.44 -12.94 15.40
N ALA A 154 3.97 -11.74 15.04
CA ALA A 154 2.55 -11.45 14.85
C ALA A 154 1.95 -12.03 13.56
N SER A 155 2.77 -12.30 12.54
CA SER A 155 2.36 -12.99 11.31
C SER A 155 2.32 -14.52 11.46
N SER A 156 3.08 -15.10 12.40
CA SER A 156 3.14 -16.53 12.68
C SER A 156 1.92 -17.05 13.47
N LYS A 157 0.73 -16.99 12.83
CA LYS A 157 -0.58 -17.32 13.44
C LYS A 157 -0.92 -18.81 13.37
N GLY A 158 -0.03 -19.66 13.87
CA GLY A 158 -0.25 -21.10 14.01
C GLY A 158 -0.88 -21.51 15.36
N LEU A 159 -1.58 -22.64 15.39
CA LEU A 159 -1.87 -23.35 16.64
C LEU A 159 -0.55 -23.83 17.25
N GLY A 160 -0.36 -23.57 18.55
CA GLY A 160 0.92 -23.76 19.24
C GLY A 160 2.02 -22.76 18.88
N GLY A 161 1.72 -21.74 18.07
CA GLY A 161 2.67 -20.71 17.68
C GLY A 161 3.07 -19.76 18.84
N PRO A 162 4.06 -18.88 18.62
CA PRO A 162 4.58 -17.98 19.66
C PRO A 162 3.62 -16.83 20.03
N GLN A 163 2.46 -16.74 19.37
CA GLN A 163 1.45 -15.72 19.63
C GLN A 163 0.92 -15.80 21.07
N ARG A 164 0.78 -14.63 21.73
CA ARG A 164 0.42 -14.53 23.17
C ARG A 164 -0.83 -15.32 23.56
N ALA A 165 -1.82 -15.42 22.67
CA ALA A 165 -3.02 -16.21 22.90
C ALA A 165 -2.71 -17.71 23.09
N GLU A 166 -1.83 -18.28 22.27
CA GLU A 166 -1.42 -19.69 22.35
C GLU A 166 -0.48 -19.95 23.53
N VAL A 167 0.41 -19.00 23.84
CA VAL A 167 1.28 -19.05 25.03
C VAL A 167 0.47 -19.02 26.34
N VAL A 168 -0.74 -18.44 26.34
CA VAL A 168 -1.70 -18.55 27.46
C VAL A 168 -2.54 -19.82 27.37
N ARG A 169 -3.01 -20.20 26.17
CA ARG A 169 -3.88 -21.36 25.95
C ARG A 169 -3.19 -22.68 26.27
N MET A 170 -1.96 -22.90 25.81
CA MET A 170 -1.26 -24.19 25.96
C MET A 170 -1.03 -24.56 27.45
N PRO A 171 -0.47 -23.70 28.32
CA PRO A 171 -0.37 -24.01 29.74
C PRO A 171 -1.74 -24.14 30.43
N GLY A 172 -2.77 -23.46 29.94
CA GLY A 172 -4.14 -23.64 30.41
C GLY A 172 -4.69 -25.04 30.13
N VAL A 173 -4.49 -25.54 28.90
CA VAL A 173 -4.90 -26.90 28.48
C VAL A 173 -4.13 -27.97 29.27
N GLU A 174 -2.81 -27.86 29.39
CA GLU A 174 -2.02 -28.86 30.13
C GLU A 174 -2.31 -28.84 31.64
N LYS A 175 -2.57 -27.66 32.25
CA LYS A 175 -3.05 -27.58 33.65
C LYS A 175 -4.42 -28.25 33.81
N ALA A 176 -5.35 -28.04 32.87
CA ALA A 176 -6.68 -28.65 32.91
C ALA A 176 -6.63 -30.18 32.68
N LYS A 177 -5.64 -30.69 31.96
CA LYS A 177 -5.36 -32.12 31.81
C LYS A 177 -4.75 -32.70 33.09
N LEU A 178 -3.67 -32.09 33.60
CA LEU A 178 -3.00 -32.49 34.85
C LEU A 178 -3.99 -32.58 36.03
N ALA A 179 -4.93 -31.65 36.13
CA ALA A 179 -5.97 -31.67 37.17
C ALA A 179 -6.92 -32.89 37.07
N LYS A 180 -7.26 -33.31 35.84
CA LYS A 180 -8.07 -34.53 35.60
C LYS A 180 -7.28 -35.79 35.94
N ASP A 181 -6.03 -35.85 35.51
CA ASP A 181 -5.14 -37.00 35.74
C ASP A 181 -4.89 -37.19 37.24
N ALA A 182 -4.67 -36.10 37.99
CA ALA A 182 -4.55 -36.11 39.45
C ALA A 182 -5.83 -36.59 40.15
N ALA A 183 -7.01 -36.10 39.74
CA ALA A 183 -8.29 -36.52 40.30
C ALA A 183 -8.60 -38.01 40.00
N TRP A 184 -8.29 -38.48 38.79
CA TRP A 184 -8.42 -39.89 38.42
C TRP A 184 -7.50 -40.78 39.27
N LEU A 185 -6.25 -40.36 39.50
CA LEU A 185 -5.27 -41.08 40.30
C LEU A 185 -5.67 -41.11 41.78
N GLN A 186 -6.25 -40.03 42.32
CA GLN A 186 -6.84 -40.02 43.66
C GLN A 186 -8.00 -41.04 43.76
N GLN A 187 -8.90 -41.08 42.77
CA GLN A 187 -10.01 -42.03 42.76
C GLN A 187 -9.51 -43.50 42.69
N GLN A 188 -8.48 -43.81 41.90
CA GLN A 188 -7.96 -45.19 41.85
C GLN A 188 -7.27 -45.58 43.16
N ARG A 189 -6.55 -44.66 43.82
CA ARG A 189 -5.99 -44.88 45.16
C ARG A 189 -7.08 -45.17 46.21
N GLN A 190 -8.21 -44.47 46.16
CA GLN A 190 -9.36 -44.73 47.04
C GLN A 190 -9.96 -46.13 46.80
N LYS A 191 -10.15 -46.54 45.53
CA LYS A 191 -10.63 -47.90 45.21
C LYS A 191 -9.67 -48.99 45.69
N LEU A 192 -8.36 -48.80 45.52
CA LEU A 192 -7.35 -49.74 46.02
C LEU A 192 -7.39 -49.84 47.55
N ALA A 193 -7.47 -48.73 48.27
CA ALA A 193 -7.58 -48.72 49.73
C ALA A 193 -8.86 -49.45 50.22
N GLN A 194 -10.00 -49.25 49.54
CA GLN A 194 -11.24 -49.96 49.82
C GLN A 194 -11.14 -51.47 49.52
N ALA A 195 -10.45 -51.85 48.44
CA ALA A 195 -10.22 -53.24 48.08
C ALA A 195 -9.33 -53.96 49.11
N PHE A 196 -8.24 -53.34 49.56
CA PHE A 196 -7.39 -53.86 50.64
C PHE A 196 -8.18 -54.01 51.95
N ALA A 197 -8.88 -52.97 52.41
CA ALA A 197 -9.67 -53.03 53.65
C ALA A 197 -10.76 -54.12 53.61
N ASN A 198 -11.35 -54.39 52.44
CA ASN A 198 -12.31 -55.49 52.29
C ASN A 198 -11.63 -56.87 52.21
N LEU A 199 -10.44 -56.97 51.58
CA LEU A 199 -9.64 -58.19 51.57
C LEU A 199 -9.22 -58.59 53.00
N ASP A 200 -8.68 -57.64 53.76
CA ASP A 200 -8.30 -57.82 55.17
C ASP A 200 -9.49 -58.28 56.01
N ARG A 201 -10.64 -57.60 55.88
CA ARG A 201 -11.89 -57.96 56.57
C ARG A 201 -12.34 -59.39 56.28
N ILE A 202 -12.23 -59.85 55.02
CA ILE A 202 -12.59 -61.22 54.64
C ILE A 202 -11.55 -62.22 55.16
N PHE A 203 -10.26 -61.90 55.07
CA PHE A 203 -9.17 -62.75 55.55
C PHE A 203 -9.28 -63.02 57.06
N TYR A 204 -9.43 -61.96 57.88
CA TYR A 204 -9.57 -62.12 59.33
C TYR A 204 -10.88 -62.79 59.76
N ALA A 205 -11.95 -62.70 58.96
CA ALA A 205 -13.22 -63.39 59.22
C ALA A 205 -13.18 -64.89 58.87
N LEU A 206 -12.18 -65.35 58.12
CA LEU A 206 -11.95 -66.77 57.80
C LEU A 206 -10.93 -67.44 58.75
N GLY A 207 -10.31 -66.66 59.65
CA GLY A 207 -9.33 -67.13 60.64
C GLY A 207 -9.88 -67.26 62.07
N GLN A 208 -11.22 -67.35 62.22
CA GLN A 208 -11.95 -67.52 63.47
C GLN A 208 -12.80 -68.80 63.44
#